data_AF-A0A8T0DQ09-F1
#
_entry.id   AF-A0A8T0DQ09-F1
#
_cell.length_a   1.000
_cell.length_b   1.000
_cell.length_c   1.000
_cell.angle_alpha   90.00
_cell.angle_beta   90.00
_cell.angle_gamma   90.00
#
_symmetry.space_group_name_H-M   'P 1'
#
loop_
_entity.id
_entity.type
_entity.pdbx_description
1 polymer ?
#
loop_
_entity_poly.entity_id
_entity_poly.type
_entity_poly.pdbx_seq_one_letter_code
_entity_poly.pdbx_strand_id
1 'polypeptide(L)'
;EVILAEDTTTAEERLRIISARRRTEKQRAKKLGKDSGQIDLNFEEAELYEESKGNLFGQSYGELLRRRKERCQGCWRTEKRIRLVNFHAPNHFVLKCSDFSHFYSAFTDYAEFVFLGLFVTEMLLKMYGLKIRIYFESTFNIFDCTVIIGSLFEIIWGFFHTDTSFGISVLRALRLLRIFKVTRYWASLRNLVLSLLNSMRSIISLLFLLFLFILIFALLGMQLFGGDFNFDEGRPTQNFDTFVKALMTVFQILTGEDWNTVMYNGIRAQGGVSGGGGIYAIYFVLVMLVGNCILFSH
;
A
#
# COMPACT_ATOMS: atom_id res chain seq x y z
N GLU A 1 40.82 -32.84 -12.17
CA GLU A 1 41.01 -33.47 -10.85
C GLU A 1 42.34 -33.02 -10.27
N VAL A 2 42.31 -32.46 -9.06
CA VAL A 2 43.45 -32.40 -8.14
C VAL A 2 42.82 -32.67 -6.78
N ILE A 3 42.67 -33.96 -6.48
CA ILE A 3 42.41 -34.46 -5.13
C ILE A 3 43.79 -34.61 -4.51
N LEU A 4 44.18 -33.73 -3.60
CA LEU A 4 45.37 -33.92 -2.76
C LEU A 4 45.19 -33.20 -1.42
N ALA A 5 45.21 -34.02 -0.37
CA ALA A 5 45.50 -33.72 1.04
C ALA A 5 44.54 -32.78 1.79
N GLU A 6 43.39 -33.32 2.22
CA GLU A 6 42.48 -32.62 3.14
C GLU A 6 42.96 -32.64 4.61
N ASP A 7 43.97 -33.44 4.99
CA ASP A 7 44.27 -33.70 6.41
C ASP A 7 45.54 -33.06 7.00
N THR A 8 46.23 -32.14 6.31
CA THR A 8 47.38 -31.40 6.90
C THR A 8 47.35 -29.88 6.69
N THR A 9 46.23 -29.32 6.24
CA THR A 9 46.11 -27.87 6.05
C THR A 9 45.57 -27.19 7.32
N THR A 10 46.39 -26.32 7.92
CA THR A 10 45.96 -25.47 9.05
C THR A 10 44.77 -24.61 8.65
N ALA A 11 43.89 -24.29 9.60
CA ALA A 11 42.63 -23.57 9.35
C ALA A 11 42.81 -22.28 8.54
N GLU A 12 43.97 -21.62 8.67
CA GLU A 12 44.32 -20.44 7.87
C GLU A 12 44.48 -20.74 6.37
N GLU A 13 45.09 -21.86 5.99
CA GLU A 13 45.25 -22.24 4.58
C GLU A 13 43.91 -22.56 3.93
N ARG A 14 43.02 -23.24 4.67
CA ARG A 14 41.64 -23.48 4.21
C ARG A 14 40.89 -22.15 3.96
N LEU A 15 41.05 -21.18 4.86
CA LEU A 15 40.47 -19.84 4.73
C LEU A 15 41.05 -19.06 3.53
N ARG A 16 42.36 -19.22 3.25
CA ARG A 16 43.01 -18.66 2.05
C ARG A 16 42.49 -19.29 0.77
N ILE A 17 42.30 -20.61 0.73
CA ILE A 17 41.75 -21.30 -0.44
C ILE A 17 40.29 -20.90 -0.68
N ILE A 18 39.48 -20.80 0.37
CA ILE A 18 38.07 -20.36 0.28
C ILE A 18 37.97 -18.91 -0.20
N SER A 19 38.79 -18.01 0.35
CA SER A 19 38.82 -16.61 -0.06
C SER A 19 39.34 -16.43 -1.49
N ALA A 20 40.29 -17.27 -1.92
CA ALA A 20 40.75 -17.32 -3.31
C ALA A 20 39.63 -17.77 -4.26
N ARG A 21 38.90 -18.85 -3.93
CA ARG A 21 37.75 -19.32 -4.74
C ARG A 21 36.65 -18.25 -4.87
N ARG A 22 36.31 -17.57 -3.76
CA ARG A 22 35.35 -16.44 -3.79
C ARG A 22 35.80 -15.29 -4.69
N ARG A 23 37.11 -15.02 -4.79
CA ARG A 23 37.63 -14.00 -5.72
C ARG A 23 37.51 -14.45 -7.17
N THR A 24 37.81 -15.72 -7.46
CA THR A 24 37.68 -16.28 -8.81
C THR A 24 36.22 -16.34 -9.26
N GLU A 25 35.29 -16.65 -8.36
CA GLU A 25 33.84 -16.60 -8.61
C GLU A 25 33.36 -15.18 -8.87
N LYS A 26 33.80 -14.19 -8.08
CA LYS A 26 33.49 -12.76 -8.33
C LYS A 26 34.03 -12.29 -9.68
N GLN A 27 35.21 -12.74 -10.09
CA GLN A 27 35.78 -12.42 -11.39
C GLN A 27 35.04 -13.11 -12.54
N ARG A 28 34.61 -14.36 -12.37
CA ARG A 28 33.73 -15.05 -13.34
C ARG A 28 32.37 -14.36 -13.45
N ALA A 29 31.76 -13.95 -12.34
CA ALA A 29 30.51 -13.20 -12.33
C ALA A 29 30.66 -11.83 -13.03
N LYS A 30 31.78 -11.12 -12.83
CA LYS A 30 32.09 -9.89 -13.58
C LYS A 30 32.32 -10.13 -15.06
N LYS A 31 32.92 -11.26 -15.46
CA LYS A 31 33.09 -11.63 -16.88
C LYS A 31 31.75 -12.01 -17.53
N LEU A 32 30.90 -12.80 -16.87
CA LEU A 32 29.54 -13.09 -17.34
C LEU A 32 28.65 -11.84 -17.41
N GLY A 33 28.84 -10.90 -16.47
CA GLY A 33 28.16 -9.60 -16.48
C GLY A 33 28.67 -8.61 -17.53
N LYS A 34 29.78 -8.91 -18.22
CA LYS A 34 30.34 -8.06 -19.29
C LYS A 34 30.01 -8.55 -20.70
N ASP A 35 29.68 -9.84 -20.86
CA ASP A 35 29.22 -10.45 -22.13
C ASP A 35 27.69 -10.56 -22.25
N SER A 36 26.95 -10.32 -21.17
CA SER A 36 25.51 -10.08 -21.28
C SER A 36 25.30 -8.60 -21.57
N GLY A 37 25.12 -8.26 -22.84
CA GLY A 37 24.55 -6.98 -23.23
C GLY A 37 23.38 -6.66 -22.32
N GLN A 38 23.40 -5.47 -21.72
CA GLN A 38 22.42 -4.94 -20.78
C GLN A 38 21.02 -5.35 -21.24
N ILE A 39 20.47 -6.41 -20.65
CA ILE A 39 19.08 -6.78 -20.91
C ILE A 39 18.30 -5.77 -20.08
N ASP A 40 17.64 -4.81 -20.75
CA ASP A 40 16.62 -3.94 -20.15
C ASP A 40 15.43 -4.81 -19.70
N LEU A 41 15.64 -5.54 -18.61
CA LEU A 41 14.64 -6.30 -17.89
C LEU A 41 13.70 -5.30 -17.23
N ASN A 42 12.42 -5.40 -17.58
CA ASN A 42 11.41 -4.60 -16.90
C ASN A 42 11.34 -5.02 -15.43
N PHE A 43 10.93 -4.10 -14.56
CA PHE A 43 10.84 -4.31 -13.11
C PHE A 43 10.03 -5.56 -12.70
N GLU A 44 8.97 -5.90 -13.44
CA GLU A 44 8.19 -7.15 -13.25
C GLU A 44 9.04 -8.42 -13.44
N GLU A 45 10.08 -8.37 -14.27
CA GLU A 45 11.04 -9.47 -14.44
C GLU A 45 12.12 -9.46 -13.37
N ALA A 46 12.50 -8.30 -12.83
CA ALA A 46 13.49 -8.20 -11.77
C ALA A 46 12.93 -8.76 -10.43
N GLU A 47 11.68 -8.46 -10.11
CA GLU A 47 10.98 -8.97 -8.90
C GLU A 47 10.75 -10.49 -8.97
N LEU A 48 10.31 -11.02 -10.12
CA LEU A 48 10.13 -12.47 -10.32
C LEU A 48 11.47 -13.22 -10.15
N TYR A 49 12.58 -12.61 -10.60
CA TYR A 49 13.91 -13.19 -10.43
C TYR A 49 14.43 -13.13 -8.98
N GLU A 50 14.05 -12.13 -8.18
CA GLU A 50 14.41 -12.06 -6.76
C GLU A 50 13.58 -13.03 -5.90
N GLU A 51 12.28 -13.13 -6.14
CA GLU A 51 11.37 -14.04 -5.43
C GLU A 51 11.70 -15.52 -5.71
N SER A 52 12.20 -15.82 -6.92
CA SER A 52 12.65 -17.15 -7.33
C SER A 52 13.90 -17.67 -6.59
N LYS A 53 14.66 -16.82 -5.88
CA LYS A 53 15.87 -17.26 -5.15
C LYS A 53 15.56 -17.93 -3.80
N GLY A 54 14.34 -17.82 -3.29
CA GLY A 54 13.95 -18.31 -1.96
C GLY A 54 13.57 -19.79 -1.89
N ASN A 55 13.20 -20.42 -3.02
CA ASN A 55 12.66 -21.78 -3.04
C ASN A 55 13.46 -22.70 -3.97
N LEU A 56 13.77 -23.92 -3.52
CA LEU A 56 14.47 -24.97 -4.30
C LEU A 56 13.72 -25.35 -5.60
N PHE A 57 12.43 -25.03 -5.68
CA PHE A 57 11.58 -25.16 -6.87
C PHE A 57 11.76 -24.02 -7.90
N GLY A 58 12.29 -22.85 -7.49
CA GLY A 58 12.43 -21.62 -8.28
C GLY A 58 13.35 -21.73 -9.50
N GLN A 59 14.39 -22.55 -9.43
CA GLN A 59 15.32 -22.78 -10.56
C GLN A 59 14.59 -23.31 -11.81
N SER A 60 13.54 -24.13 -11.64
CA SER A 60 12.73 -24.65 -12.75
C SER A 60 11.80 -23.58 -13.36
N TYR A 61 11.30 -22.65 -12.54
CA TYR A 61 10.40 -21.57 -12.97
C TYR A 61 11.12 -20.51 -13.81
N GLY A 62 12.35 -20.12 -13.45
CA GLY A 62 13.15 -19.17 -14.23
C GLY A 62 13.49 -19.68 -15.63
N GLU A 63 13.76 -20.99 -15.78
CA GLU A 63 14.03 -21.60 -17.09
C GLU A 63 12.78 -21.74 -17.97
N LEU A 64 11.62 -22.00 -17.36
CA LEU A 64 10.32 -22.05 -18.06
C LEU A 64 9.89 -20.68 -18.58
N LEU A 65 10.11 -19.62 -17.80
CA LEU A 65 9.87 -18.23 -18.22
C LEU A 65 10.83 -17.81 -19.32
N ARG A 66 12.12 -18.16 -19.21
CA ARG A 66 13.13 -17.88 -20.26
C ARG A 66 12.76 -18.55 -21.60
N ARG A 67 12.36 -19.83 -21.57
CA ARG A 67 11.93 -20.59 -22.77
C ARG A 67 10.60 -20.12 -23.38
N ARG A 68 9.74 -19.43 -22.64
CA ARG A 68 8.49 -18.83 -23.18
C ARG A 68 8.67 -17.40 -23.67
N LYS A 69 9.57 -16.62 -23.05
CA LYS A 69 9.95 -15.26 -23.48
C LYS A 69 10.52 -15.25 -24.91
N GLU A 70 11.25 -16.29 -25.30
CA GLU A 70 11.77 -16.47 -26.66
C GLU A 70 10.68 -16.74 -27.71
N ARG A 71 9.55 -17.35 -27.34
CA ARG A 71 8.43 -17.63 -28.26
C ARG A 71 7.47 -16.45 -28.49
N CYS A 72 7.44 -15.48 -27.58
CA CYS A 72 6.52 -14.32 -27.65
C CYS A 72 7.25 -12.96 -27.60
N GLN A 73 8.46 -12.87 -28.17
CA GLN A 73 9.19 -11.60 -28.28
C GLN A 73 8.43 -10.51 -29.05
N GLY A 74 7.50 -10.88 -29.95
CA GLY A 74 6.64 -9.94 -30.66
C GLY A 74 5.62 -9.28 -29.75
N CYS A 75 4.87 -10.08 -28.98
CA CYS A 75 3.82 -9.59 -28.08
C CYS A 75 4.38 -8.68 -26.97
N TRP A 76 5.56 -9.03 -26.45
CA TRP A 76 6.24 -8.26 -25.42
C TRP A 76 6.83 -6.92 -25.93
N ARG A 77 7.26 -6.86 -27.21
CA ARG A 77 7.67 -5.60 -27.84
C ARG A 77 6.47 -4.67 -28.10
N THR A 78 5.30 -5.22 -28.43
CA THR A 78 4.07 -4.45 -28.60
C THR A 78 3.61 -3.87 -27.26
N GLU A 79 3.69 -4.64 -26.17
CA GLU A 79 3.40 -4.16 -24.81
C GLU A 79 4.29 -2.98 -24.39
N LYS A 80 5.61 -3.06 -24.65
CA LYS A 80 6.55 -1.96 -24.37
C LYS A 80 6.26 -0.71 -25.22
N ARG A 81 5.87 -0.86 -26.49
CA ARG A 81 5.50 0.27 -27.36
C ARG A 81 4.23 0.97 -26.90
N ILE A 82 3.21 0.22 -26.50
CA ILE A 82 1.95 0.78 -25.97
C ILE A 82 2.20 1.56 -24.67
N ARG A 83 3.09 1.04 -23.80
CA ARG A 83 3.46 1.68 -22.53
C ARG A 83 4.18 3.03 -22.72
N LEU A 84 4.94 3.18 -23.81
CA LEU A 84 5.69 4.41 -24.16
C LEU A 84 4.79 5.47 -24.82
N VAL A 85 3.85 5.06 -25.67
CA VAL A 85 2.88 5.95 -26.33
C VAL A 85 1.89 6.54 -25.30
N ASN A 86 1.42 5.73 -24.35
CA ASN A 86 0.49 6.18 -23.31
C ASN A 86 1.10 7.17 -22.30
N PHE A 87 2.41 7.16 -22.08
CA PHE A 87 3.07 8.08 -21.15
C PHE A 87 3.39 9.45 -21.78
N HIS A 88 3.64 9.50 -23.10
CA HIS A 88 3.99 10.75 -23.80
C HIS A 88 2.79 11.47 -24.42
N ALA A 89 1.70 10.78 -24.75
CA ALA A 89 0.53 11.39 -25.39
C ALA A 89 -0.21 12.45 -24.55
N PRO A 90 -0.34 12.34 -23.20
CA PRO A 90 -1.11 13.34 -22.44
C PRO A 90 -0.34 14.65 -22.19
N ASN A 91 0.99 14.58 -22.06
CA ASN A 91 1.76 15.74 -21.58
C ASN A 91 2.02 16.81 -22.66
N HIS A 92 1.85 16.49 -23.94
CA HIS A 92 2.09 17.45 -25.04
C HIS A 92 0.82 18.18 -25.51
N PHE A 93 -0.38 17.78 -25.07
CA PHE A 93 -1.64 18.36 -25.55
C PHE A 93 -2.37 19.26 -24.54
N VAL A 94 -1.86 19.38 -23.31
CA VAL A 94 -2.52 20.14 -22.22
C VAL A 94 -2.21 21.65 -22.24
N LEU A 95 -1.36 22.13 -23.15
CA LEU A 95 -0.98 23.55 -23.26
C LEU A 95 -1.61 24.26 -24.47
N LYS A 96 -2.95 24.32 -24.55
CA LYS A 96 -3.64 25.47 -25.16
C LYS A 96 -5.17 25.43 -25.02
N CYS A 97 -5.69 26.61 -24.69
CA CYS A 97 -7.06 27.10 -24.86
C CYS A 97 -8.06 26.92 -23.70
N SER A 98 -8.52 28.09 -23.26
CA SER A 98 -9.50 28.43 -22.25
C SER A 98 -10.96 28.33 -22.77
N ASP A 99 -11.29 27.21 -23.43
CA ASP A 99 -12.67 26.77 -23.74
C ASP A 99 -12.86 25.31 -23.26
N PHE A 100 -12.30 25.04 -22.09
CA PHE A 100 -11.72 23.73 -21.76
C PHE A 100 -12.73 22.72 -21.20
N SER A 101 -13.86 23.13 -20.62
CA SER A 101 -14.65 22.23 -19.74
C SER A 101 -15.38 21.08 -20.48
N HIS A 102 -16.09 21.36 -21.58
CA HIS A 102 -16.84 20.33 -22.32
C HIS A 102 -15.94 19.41 -23.16
N PHE A 103 -14.86 19.96 -23.73
CA PHE A 103 -13.88 19.16 -24.47
C PHE A 103 -13.05 18.29 -23.51
N TYR A 104 -12.67 18.82 -22.35
CA TYR A 104 -11.95 18.07 -21.32
C TYR A 104 -12.78 16.91 -20.80
N SER A 105 -14.07 17.11 -20.47
CA SER A 105 -14.91 16.02 -19.96
C SER A 105 -15.08 14.89 -21.00
N ALA A 106 -15.35 15.24 -22.25
CA ALA A 106 -15.48 14.25 -23.32
C ALA A 106 -14.16 13.50 -23.60
N PHE A 107 -13.04 14.22 -23.56
CA PHE A 107 -11.71 13.64 -23.72
C PHE A 107 -11.35 12.71 -22.55
N THR A 108 -11.61 13.11 -21.30
CA THR A 108 -11.34 12.28 -20.13
C THR A 108 -12.17 11.01 -20.15
N ASP A 109 -13.45 11.10 -20.50
CA ASP A 109 -14.34 9.93 -20.56
C ASP A 109 -13.89 8.93 -21.63
N TYR A 110 -13.48 9.43 -22.81
CA TYR A 110 -12.95 8.58 -23.87
C TYR A 110 -11.61 7.93 -23.48
N ALA A 111 -10.70 8.72 -22.92
CA ALA A 111 -9.40 8.23 -22.47
C ALA A 111 -9.56 7.15 -21.38
N GLU A 112 -10.48 7.34 -20.44
CA GLU A 112 -10.77 6.36 -19.39
C GLU A 112 -11.22 5.00 -19.95
N PHE A 113 -12.10 4.99 -20.95
CA PHE A 113 -12.57 3.77 -21.59
C PHE A 113 -11.45 3.08 -22.39
N VAL A 114 -10.65 3.85 -23.13
CA VAL A 114 -9.50 3.33 -23.89
C VAL A 114 -8.45 2.72 -22.97
N PHE A 115 -8.06 3.44 -21.90
CA PHE A 115 -7.11 2.92 -20.91
C PHE A 115 -7.63 1.67 -20.23
N LEU A 116 -8.92 1.62 -19.84
CA LEU A 116 -9.51 0.43 -19.25
C LEU A 116 -9.45 -0.77 -20.21
N GLY A 117 -9.81 -0.57 -21.48
CA GLY A 117 -9.73 -1.63 -22.50
C GLY A 117 -8.31 -2.18 -22.68
N LEU A 118 -7.30 -1.31 -22.66
CA LEU A 118 -5.88 -1.73 -22.70
C LEU A 118 -5.50 -2.53 -21.46
N PHE A 119 -5.89 -2.10 -20.27
CA PHE A 119 -5.60 -2.81 -19.01
C PHE A 119 -6.27 -4.18 -18.93
N VAL A 120 -7.54 -4.29 -19.35
CA VAL A 120 -8.25 -5.56 -19.42
C VAL A 120 -7.55 -6.51 -20.38
N THR A 121 -7.17 -6.03 -21.56
CA THR A 121 -6.47 -6.83 -22.56
C THR A 121 -5.12 -7.33 -22.02
N GLU A 122 -4.36 -6.45 -21.37
CA GLU A 122 -3.10 -6.83 -20.74
C GLU A 122 -3.26 -7.87 -19.63
N MET A 123 -4.27 -7.70 -18.76
CA MET A 123 -4.61 -8.64 -17.70
C MET A 123 -4.95 -10.02 -18.27
N LEU A 124 -5.80 -10.07 -19.30
CA LEU A 124 -6.16 -11.31 -19.98
C LEU A 124 -4.92 -11.99 -20.59
N LEU A 125 -4.08 -11.24 -21.31
CA LEU A 125 -2.84 -11.78 -21.89
C LEU A 125 -1.91 -12.35 -20.81
N LYS A 126 -1.76 -11.68 -19.67
CA LYS A 126 -0.99 -12.17 -18.52
C LYS A 126 -1.60 -13.46 -17.95
N MET A 127 -2.92 -13.52 -17.73
CA MET A 127 -3.59 -14.72 -17.23
C MET A 127 -3.45 -15.93 -18.17
N TYR A 128 -3.59 -15.72 -19.48
CA TYR A 128 -3.41 -16.77 -20.48
C TYR A 128 -1.95 -17.24 -20.57
N GLY A 129 -0.99 -16.31 -20.49
CA GLY A 129 0.44 -16.60 -20.61
C GLY A 129 1.09 -17.24 -19.38
N LEU A 130 0.72 -16.79 -18.18
CA LEU A 130 1.39 -17.15 -16.91
C LEU A 130 0.70 -18.30 -16.16
N LYS A 131 -0.46 -18.80 -16.63
CA LYS A 131 -1.41 -19.62 -15.85
C LYS A 131 -2.02 -18.85 -14.68
N ILE A 132 -3.32 -19.05 -14.49
CA ILE A 132 -4.14 -18.36 -13.48
C ILE A 132 -3.52 -18.37 -12.08
N ARG A 133 -2.94 -19.51 -11.65
CA ARG A 133 -2.38 -19.67 -10.30
C ARG A 133 -1.17 -18.78 -10.04
N ILE A 134 -0.28 -18.64 -11.02
CA ILE A 134 0.94 -17.84 -10.89
C ILE A 134 0.61 -16.35 -10.97
N TYR A 135 -0.45 -15.99 -11.72
CA TYR A 135 -0.92 -14.62 -11.77
C TYR A 135 -1.37 -14.10 -10.39
N PHE A 136 -2.08 -14.92 -9.61
CA PHE A 136 -2.55 -14.56 -8.26
C PHE A 136 -1.49 -14.68 -7.17
N GLU A 137 -0.27 -15.12 -7.47
CA GLU A 137 0.81 -15.17 -6.48
C GLU A 137 1.50 -13.80 -6.33
N SER A 138 1.50 -12.99 -7.39
CA SER A 138 2.10 -11.65 -7.37
C SER A 138 1.12 -10.60 -6.84
N THR A 139 1.51 -9.92 -5.76
CA THR A 139 0.75 -8.84 -5.10
C THR A 139 0.36 -7.72 -6.08
N PHE A 140 1.23 -7.39 -7.04
CA PHE A 140 0.93 -6.36 -8.05
C PHE A 140 -0.14 -6.76 -9.05
N ASN A 141 -0.11 -8.02 -9.48
CA ASN A 141 -1.14 -8.53 -10.38
C ASN A 141 -2.49 -8.61 -9.68
N ILE A 142 -2.52 -8.98 -8.39
CA ILE A 142 -3.74 -8.94 -7.57
C ILE A 142 -4.29 -7.51 -7.45
N PHE A 143 -3.41 -6.53 -7.20
CA PHE A 143 -3.78 -5.12 -7.15
C PHE A 143 -4.37 -4.63 -8.48
N ASP A 144 -3.68 -4.90 -9.59
CA ASP A 144 -4.15 -4.54 -10.94
C ASP A 144 -5.51 -5.17 -11.25
N CYS A 145 -5.68 -6.45 -10.91
CA CYS A 145 -6.96 -7.17 -11.07
C CYS A 145 -8.09 -6.50 -10.27
N THR A 146 -7.82 -6.10 -9.02
CA THR A 146 -8.79 -5.41 -8.16
C THR A 146 -9.22 -4.07 -8.76
N VAL A 147 -8.27 -3.28 -9.26
CA VAL A 147 -8.55 -1.97 -9.88
C VAL A 147 -9.36 -2.13 -11.17
N ILE A 148 -9.06 -3.15 -11.98
CA ILE A 148 -9.78 -3.44 -13.23
C ILE A 148 -11.21 -3.91 -12.93
N ILE A 149 -11.38 -4.84 -11.97
CA ILE A 149 -12.70 -5.34 -11.56
C ILE A 149 -13.56 -4.19 -11.00
N GLY A 150 -13.01 -3.34 -10.13
CA GLY A 150 -13.72 -2.17 -9.62
C GLY A 150 -14.16 -1.20 -10.72
N SER A 151 -13.31 -0.99 -11.73
CA SER A 151 -13.64 -0.16 -12.90
C SER A 151 -14.74 -0.78 -13.78
N LEU A 152 -14.71 -2.10 -14.00
CA LEU A 152 -15.73 -2.80 -14.77
C LEU A 152 -17.07 -2.82 -14.04
N PHE A 153 -17.04 -3.04 -12.72
CA PHE A 153 -18.23 -3.02 -11.88
C PHE A 153 -18.97 -1.68 -11.94
N GLU A 154 -18.25 -0.55 -11.93
CA GLU A 154 -18.85 0.78 -12.05
C GLU A 154 -19.58 0.97 -13.39
N ILE A 155 -18.96 0.59 -14.51
CA ILE A 155 -19.56 0.71 -15.85
C ILE A 155 -20.82 -0.15 -15.96
N ILE A 156 -20.73 -1.40 -15.50
CA ILE A 156 -21.84 -2.35 -15.53
C ILE A 156 -22.98 -1.85 -14.65
N TRP A 157 -22.68 -1.43 -13.42
CA TRP A 157 -23.71 -0.92 -12.51
C TRP A 157 -24.40 0.34 -13.05
N GLY A 158 -23.62 1.27 -13.61
CA GLY A 158 -24.14 2.49 -14.22
C GLY A 158 -25.07 2.22 -15.41
N PHE A 159 -24.89 1.10 -16.10
CA PHE A 159 -25.77 0.67 -17.19
C PHE A 159 -27.08 0.05 -16.71
N PHE A 160 -27.05 -0.76 -15.64
CA PHE A 160 -28.22 -1.50 -15.16
C PHE A 160 -29.14 -0.71 -14.21
N HIS A 161 -28.61 0.25 -13.45
CA HIS A 161 -29.37 0.98 -12.43
C HIS A 161 -29.26 2.49 -12.63
N THR A 162 -30.02 3.03 -13.58
CA THR A 162 -30.07 4.48 -13.86
C THR A 162 -30.86 5.25 -12.80
N ASP A 163 -31.75 4.58 -12.05
CA ASP A 163 -32.78 5.24 -11.21
C ASP A 163 -32.54 5.15 -9.68
N THR A 164 -31.49 4.49 -9.20
CA THR A 164 -31.25 4.34 -7.75
C THR A 164 -30.27 5.38 -7.19
N SER A 165 -30.80 6.40 -6.51
CA SER A 165 -30.03 7.55 -6.02
C SER A 165 -28.92 7.22 -4.98
N PHE A 166 -29.09 6.17 -4.17
CA PHE A 166 -28.19 5.89 -3.04
C PHE A 166 -26.86 5.25 -3.46
N GLY A 167 -26.86 4.40 -4.50
CA GLY A 167 -25.65 3.72 -5.00
C GLY A 167 -24.75 4.62 -5.84
N ILE A 168 -25.34 5.59 -6.55
CA ILE A 168 -24.64 6.44 -7.52
C ILE A 168 -23.54 7.29 -6.87
N SER A 169 -23.72 7.77 -5.64
CA SER A 169 -22.72 8.58 -4.94
C SER A 169 -21.46 7.76 -4.57
N VAL A 170 -21.62 6.51 -4.14
CA VAL A 170 -20.49 5.62 -3.81
C VAL A 170 -19.75 5.22 -5.09
N LEU A 171 -20.48 4.89 -6.16
CA LEU A 171 -19.89 4.55 -7.46
C LEU A 171 -19.14 5.74 -8.07
N ARG A 172 -19.64 6.95 -7.85
CA ARG A 172 -18.92 8.19 -8.22
C ARG A 172 -17.61 8.34 -7.46
N ALA A 173 -17.54 7.91 -6.19
CA ALA A 173 -16.29 7.87 -5.44
C ALA A 173 -15.33 6.76 -5.93
N LEU A 174 -15.85 5.61 -6.38
CA LEU A 174 -15.02 4.53 -6.96
C LEU A 174 -14.25 4.98 -8.20
N ARG A 175 -14.72 6.02 -8.91
CA ARG A 175 -13.96 6.67 -9.99
C ARG A 175 -12.58 7.13 -9.52
N LEU A 176 -12.43 7.54 -8.26
CA LEU A 176 -11.12 7.92 -7.72
C LEU A 176 -10.15 6.74 -7.71
N LEU A 177 -10.62 5.49 -7.71
CA LEU A 177 -9.73 4.32 -7.80
C LEU A 177 -8.91 4.31 -9.10
N ARG A 178 -9.36 5.00 -10.15
CA ARG A 178 -8.61 5.13 -11.41
C ARG A 178 -7.27 5.85 -11.21
N ILE A 179 -7.14 6.73 -10.21
CA ILE A 179 -5.87 7.41 -9.91
C ILE A 179 -4.79 6.41 -9.50
N PHE A 180 -5.18 5.28 -8.91
CA PHE A 180 -4.23 4.23 -8.57
C PHE A 180 -3.60 3.57 -9.79
N LYS A 181 -4.20 3.69 -11.00
CA LYS A 181 -3.57 3.24 -12.26
C LYS A 181 -2.26 4.00 -12.54
N VAL A 182 -2.13 5.25 -12.06
CA VAL A 182 -0.90 6.07 -12.19
C VAL A 182 0.27 5.45 -11.43
N THR A 183 0.01 4.76 -10.31
CA THR A 183 1.04 4.14 -9.47
C THR A 183 1.87 3.11 -10.25
N ARG A 184 1.28 2.50 -11.29
CA ARG A 184 1.96 1.53 -12.15
C ARG A 184 2.99 2.15 -13.10
N TYR A 185 2.74 3.37 -13.57
CA TYR A 185 3.63 4.06 -14.52
C TYR A 185 4.78 4.78 -13.83
N TRP A 186 4.56 5.21 -12.59
CA TRP A 186 5.53 5.96 -11.80
C TRP A 186 6.33 5.02 -10.92
N ALA A 187 7.49 4.57 -11.43
CA ALA A 187 8.37 3.63 -10.73
C ALA A 187 8.72 4.09 -9.29
N SER A 188 8.94 5.39 -9.08
CA SER A 188 9.22 5.96 -7.75
C SER A 188 8.04 5.81 -6.79
N LEU A 189 6.80 6.04 -7.28
CA LEU A 189 5.59 5.91 -6.47
C LEU A 189 5.32 4.44 -6.15
N ARG A 190 5.47 3.55 -7.13
CA ARG A 190 5.37 2.10 -6.93
C ARG A 190 6.32 1.60 -5.84
N ASN A 191 7.59 1.99 -5.92
CA ASN A 191 8.59 1.57 -4.93
C ASN A 191 8.25 2.10 -3.53
N LEU A 192 7.71 3.32 -3.42
CA LEU A 192 7.23 3.86 -2.15
C LEU A 192 6.09 3.01 -1.57
N VAL A 193 5.10 2.64 -2.39
CA VAL A 193 3.98 1.79 -1.98
C VAL A 193 4.49 0.41 -1.53
N LEU A 194 5.43 -0.20 -2.24
CA LEU A 194 6.04 -1.48 -1.83
C LEU A 194 6.78 -1.37 -0.50
N SER A 195 7.59 -0.33 -0.34
CA SER A 195 8.32 -0.10 0.91
C SER A 195 7.36 0.07 2.09
N LEU A 196 6.22 0.74 1.86
CA LEU A 196 5.15 0.88 2.84
C LEU A 196 4.44 -0.46 3.12
N LEU A 197 4.12 -1.24 2.09
CA LEU A 197 3.50 -2.57 2.25
C LEU A 197 4.41 -3.54 3.01
N ASN A 198 5.71 -3.49 2.78
CA ASN A 198 6.69 -4.31 3.50
C ASN A 198 6.75 -4.00 5.00
N SER A 199 6.47 -2.75 5.40
CA SER A 199 6.38 -2.38 6.82
C SER A 199 4.98 -2.54 7.42
N MET A 200 3.95 -2.88 6.63
CA MET A 200 2.56 -3.01 7.11
C MET A 200 2.41 -4.01 8.25
N ARG A 201 3.15 -5.13 8.24
CA ARG A 201 3.05 -6.12 9.34
C ARG A 201 3.41 -5.49 10.69
N SER A 202 4.43 -4.64 10.72
CA SER A 202 4.83 -3.91 11.94
C SER A 202 3.80 -2.82 12.27
N ILE A 203 3.31 -2.09 11.28
CA ILE A 203 2.30 -1.04 11.46
C ILE A 203 0.98 -1.61 12.00
N ILE A 204 0.51 -2.74 11.49
CA ILE A 204 -0.70 -3.42 11.98
C ILE A 204 -0.54 -3.82 13.45
N SER A 205 0.64 -4.32 13.84
CA SER A 205 0.92 -4.67 15.24
C SER A 205 0.82 -3.43 16.14
N LEU A 206 1.36 -2.29 15.70
CA LEU A 206 1.28 -1.03 16.43
C LEU A 206 -0.15 -0.51 16.51
N LEU A 207 -0.88 -0.52 15.39
CA LEU A 207 -2.28 -0.10 15.34
C LEU A 207 -3.18 -0.96 16.22
N PHE A 208 -2.91 -2.27 16.31
CA PHE A 208 -3.65 -3.15 17.20
C PHE A 208 -3.41 -2.82 18.68
N LEU A 209 -2.15 -2.57 19.06
CA LEU A 209 -1.81 -2.12 20.41
C LEU A 209 -2.47 -0.77 20.74
N LEU A 210 -2.38 0.19 19.81
CA LEU A 210 -3.00 1.50 19.95
C LEU A 210 -4.53 1.39 20.06
N PHE A 211 -5.16 0.56 19.23
CA PHE A 211 -6.60 0.34 19.29
C PHE A 211 -7.04 -0.28 20.62
N LEU A 212 -6.29 -1.26 21.14
CA LEU A 212 -6.55 -1.84 22.46
C LEU A 212 -6.42 -0.79 23.57
N PHE A 213 -5.40 0.06 23.50
CA PHE A 213 -5.23 1.18 24.43
C PHE A 213 -6.43 2.14 24.37
N ILE A 214 -6.85 2.57 23.18
CA ILE A 214 -8.01 3.43 22.99
C ILE A 214 -9.26 2.77 23.58
N LEU A 215 -9.44 1.46 23.36
CA LEU A 215 -10.58 0.71 23.86
C LEU A 215 -10.64 0.69 25.40
N ILE A 216 -9.51 0.46 26.07
CA ILE A 216 -9.42 0.46 27.54
C ILE A 216 -9.81 1.83 28.09
N PHE A 217 -9.23 2.90 27.53
CA PHE A 217 -9.51 4.27 27.99
C PHE A 217 -10.90 4.76 27.61
N ALA A 218 -11.47 4.31 26.49
CA ALA A 218 -12.84 4.62 26.11
C ALA A 218 -13.84 4.00 27.10
N LEU A 219 -13.66 2.73 27.47
CA LEU A 219 -14.50 2.07 28.47
C LEU A 219 -14.35 2.71 29.86
N LEU A 220 -13.12 3.06 30.26
CA LEU A 220 -12.88 3.79 31.51
C LEU A 220 -13.55 5.17 31.47
N GLY A 221 -13.45 5.89 30.36
CA GLY A 221 -14.08 7.20 30.16
C GLY A 221 -15.61 7.13 30.22
N MET A 222 -16.22 6.07 29.66
CA MET A 222 -17.66 5.84 29.80
C MET A 222 -18.08 5.61 31.25
N GLN A 223 -17.26 4.92 32.05
CA GLN A 223 -17.56 4.71 33.47
C GLN A 223 -17.38 5.97 34.31
N LEU A 224 -16.44 6.85 33.93
CA LEU A 224 -16.12 8.07 34.67
C LEU A 224 -16.96 9.28 34.26
N PHE A 225 -17.43 9.35 33.01
CA PHE A 225 -18.05 10.57 32.44
C PHE A 225 -19.31 10.29 31.61
N GLY A 226 -19.78 9.04 31.55
CA GLY A 226 -20.92 8.66 30.72
C GLY A 226 -22.22 9.30 31.18
N GLY A 227 -22.85 10.11 30.33
CA GLY A 227 -24.09 10.82 30.66
C GLY A 227 -23.91 12.11 31.45
N ASP A 228 -22.70 12.39 31.95
CA ASP A 228 -22.42 13.55 32.80
C ASP A 228 -22.13 14.83 32.01
N PHE A 229 -21.90 14.73 30.69
CA PHE A 229 -21.63 15.88 29.80
C PHE A 229 -22.94 16.57 29.38
N ASN A 230 -23.74 16.96 30.36
CA ASN A 230 -25.02 17.62 30.17
C ASN A 230 -24.96 19.08 30.67
N PHE A 231 -24.45 19.97 29.83
CA PHE A 231 -24.31 21.39 30.15
C PHE A 231 -25.51 22.21 29.65
N ASP A 232 -25.71 23.40 30.22
CA ASP A 232 -26.78 24.33 29.82
C ASP A 232 -26.66 24.78 28.34
N GLU A 233 -25.42 24.81 27.83
CA GLU A 233 -25.08 25.13 26.43
C GLU A 233 -25.40 23.96 25.46
N GLY A 234 -25.81 22.81 26.00
CA GLY A 234 -26.08 21.58 25.26
C GLY A 234 -25.00 20.51 25.46
N ARG A 235 -25.20 19.36 24.81
CA ARG A 235 -24.26 18.24 24.87
C ARG A 235 -23.15 18.44 23.85
N PRO A 236 -21.87 18.45 24.25
CA PRO A 236 -20.76 18.56 23.32
C PRO A 236 -20.72 17.34 22.38
N THR A 237 -20.20 17.55 21.18
CA THR A 237 -20.00 16.49 20.18
C THR A 237 -19.03 15.43 20.69
N GLN A 238 -18.00 15.84 21.41
CA GLN A 238 -17.03 15.02 22.13
C GLN A 238 -17.58 14.64 23.50
N ASN A 239 -18.08 13.42 23.64
CA ASN A 239 -18.65 12.92 24.89
C ASN A 239 -18.45 11.41 25.06
N PHE A 240 -18.71 10.92 26.27
CA PHE A 240 -18.52 9.53 26.67
C PHE A 240 -19.84 8.77 26.84
N ASP A 241 -20.93 9.23 26.21
CA ASP A 241 -22.27 8.64 26.40
C ASP A 241 -22.41 7.28 25.71
N THR A 242 -21.78 7.11 24.55
CA THR A 242 -21.85 5.89 23.74
C THR A 242 -20.46 5.38 23.39
N PHE A 243 -20.36 4.07 23.17
CA PHE A 243 -19.09 3.41 22.88
C PHE A 243 -18.32 4.04 21.69
N VAL A 244 -18.99 4.29 20.56
CA VAL A 244 -18.33 4.87 19.38
C VAL A 244 -17.91 6.32 19.63
N LYS A 245 -18.72 7.11 20.35
CA LYS A 245 -18.36 8.49 20.71
C LYS A 245 -17.19 8.54 21.69
N ALA A 246 -17.17 7.65 22.69
CA ALA A 246 -16.06 7.52 23.61
C ALA A 246 -14.77 7.12 22.88
N LEU A 247 -14.84 6.17 21.95
CA LEU A 247 -13.70 5.75 21.12
C LEU A 247 -13.14 6.93 20.29
N MET A 248 -14.01 7.68 19.62
CA MET A 248 -13.62 8.86 18.84
C MET A 248 -13.06 9.98 19.72
N THR A 249 -13.64 10.18 20.91
CA THR A 249 -13.18 11.20 21.86
C THR A 249 -11.78 10.89 22.39
N VAL A 250 -11.51 9.63 22.77
CA VAL A 250 -10.16 9.19 23.17
C VAL A 250 -9.17 9.30 22.02
N PHE A 251 -9.58 8.94 20.80
CA PHE A 251 -8.74 9.13 19.61
C PHE A 251 -8.39 10.61 19.39
N GLN A 252 -9.35 11.52 19.55
CA GLN A 252 -9.10 12.97 19.43
C GLN A 252 -8.18 13.50 20.53
N ILE A 253 -8.31 13.00 21.77
CA ILE A 253 -7.38 13.34 22.86
C ILE A 253 -5.95 12.91 22.49
N LEU A 254 -5.80 11.72 21.88
CA LEU A 254 -4.51 11.18 21.46
C LEU A 254 -3.86 11.95 20.31
N THR A 255 -4.64 12.49 19.38
CA THR A 255 -4.10 13.35 18.32
C THR A 255 -3.67 14.73 18.85
N GLY A 256 -3.99 15.06 20.09
CA GLY A 256 -3.72 16.36 20.70
C GLY A 256 -4.62 17.47 20.16
N GLU A 257 -5.70 17.13 19.47
CA GLU A 257 -6.65 18.10 18.93
C GLU A 257 -7.71 18.43 19.98
N ASP A 258 -7.77 19.70 20.40
CA ASP A 258 -8.75 20.23 21.36
C ASP A 258 -8.95 19.38 22.64
N TRP A 259 -7.93 18.59 23.02
CA TRP A 259 -7.97 17.71 24.20
C TRP A 259 -8.19 18.48 25.50
N ASN A 260 -7.70 19.72 25.56
CA ASN A 260 -7.89 20.62 26.70
C ASN A 260 -9.38 20.91 26.95
N THR A 261 -10.17 21.04 25.89
CA THR A 261 -11.59 21.36 25.95
C THR A 261 -12.36 20.15 26.48
N VAL A 262 -12.03 18.95 26.01
CA VAL A 262 -12.59 17.70 26.54
C VAL A 262 -12.23 17.52 28.03
N MET A 263 -11.00 17.86 28.42
CA MET A 263 -10.57 17.83 29.82
C MET A 263 -11.34 18.84 30.68
N TYR A 264 -11.49 20.09 30.21
CA TYR A 264 -12.25 21.12 30.94
C TYR A 264 -13.72 20.74 31.10
N ASN A 265 -14.32 20.14 30.07
CA ASN A 265 -15.68 19.59 30.15
C ASN A 265 -15.76 18.44 31.15
N GLY A 266 -14.77 17.55 31.19
CA GLY A 266 -14.67 16.48 32.19
C GLY A 266 -14.60 16.99 33.63
N ILE A 267 -13.78 18.01 33.87
CA ILE A 267 -13.66 18.65 35.19
C ILE A 267 -14.97 19.35 35.57
N ARG A 268 -15.59 20.09 34.64
CA ARG A 268 -16.86 20.79 34.86
C ARG A 268 -18.00 19.82 35.17
N ALA A 269 -18.08 18.70 34.45
CA ALA A 269 -19.07 17.65 34.65
C ALA A 269 -18.99 17.03 36.06
N GLN A 270 -17.77 16.88 36.59
CA GLN A 270 -17.51 16.31 37.92
C GLN A 270 -17.50 17.36 39.05
N GLY A 271 -18.32 18.41 38.94
CA GLY A 271 -18.46 19.44 39.98
C GLY A 271 -17.40 20.55 39.97
N GLY A 272 -16.61 20.66 38.90
CA GLY A 272 -15.60 21.71 38.73
C GLY A 272 -14.38 21.57 39.64
N VAL A 273 -13.46 22.53 39.57
CA VAL A 273 -12.21 22.51 40.37
C VAL A 273 -12.52 22.56 41.88
N SER A 274 -13.51 23.33 42.28
CA SER A 274 -13.93 23.47 43.69
C SER A 274 -14.67 22.25 44.24
N GLY A 275 -15.31 21.45 43.38
CA GLY A 275 -16.07 20.25 43.77
C GLY A 275 -15.26 18.95 43.72
N GLY A 276 -13.94 19.01 43.50
CA GLY A 276 -13.08 17.82 43.41
C GLY A 276 -12.91 17.27 41.99
N GLY A 277 -13.58 17.84 40.99
CA GLY A 277 -13.46 17.47 39.57
C GLY A 277 -12.04 17.58 39.00
N GLY A 278 -11.16 18.36 39.65
CA GLY A 278 -9.76 18.50 39.27
C GLY A 278 -8.97 17.18 39.25
N ILE A 279 -9.35 16.19 40.06
CA ILE A 279 -8.65 14.88 40.09
C ILE A 279 -8.83 14.11 38.77
N TYR A 280 -9.94 14.32 38.08
CA TYR A 280 -10.24 13.68 36.80
C TYR A 280 -9.37 14.19 35.66
N ALA A 281 -8.68 15.33 35.82
CA ALA A 281 -7.66 15.80 34.87
C ALA A 281 -6.55 14.75 34.67
N ILE A 282 -6.26 13.94 35.70
CA ILE A 282 -5.25 12.87 35.65
C ILE A 282 -5.58 11.85 34.55
N TYR A 283 -6.86 11.52 34.32
CA TYR A 283 -7.27 10.64 33.24
C TYR A 283 -6.78 11.17 31.88
N PHE A 284 -7.05 12.43 31.57
CA PHE A 284 -6.68 13.05 30.29
C PHE A 284 -5.18 13.17 30.12
N VAL A 285 -4.46 13.55 31.20
CA VAL A 285 -2.99 13.63 31.19
C VAL A 285 -2.37 12.24 30.97
N LEU A 286 -2.91 11.19 31.60
CA LEU A 286 -2.44 9.81 31.40
C LEU A 286 -2.70 9.32 29.98
N VAL A 287 -3.87 9.59 29.40
CA VAL A 287 -4.16 9.26 28.00
C VAL A 287 -3.14 9.91 27.08
N MET A 288 -2.87 11.20 27.28
CA MET A 288 -1.94 11.95 26.43
C MET A 288 -0.49 11.48 26.61
N LEU A 289 -0.04 11.26 27.84
CA LEU A 289 1.33 10.83 28.11
C LEU A 289 1.58 9.40 27.61
N VAL A 290 0.76 8.45 28.06
CA VAL A 290 0.95 7.03 27.69
C VAL A 290 0.66 6.80 26.22
N GLY A 291 -0.36 7.47 25.67
CA GLY A 291 -0.70 7.42 24.26
C GLY A 291 0.42 7.91 23.35
N ASN A 292 1.02 9.05 23.67
CA ASN A 292 2.18 9.55 22.92
C ASN A 292 3.39 8.63 23.09
N CYS A 293 3.62 8.06 24.28
CA CYS A 293 4.67 7.05 24.44
C CYS A 293 4.45 5.85 23.50
N ILE A 294 3.22 5.35 23.37
CA ILE A 294 2.91 4.25 22.45
C ILE A 294 3.13 4.67 20.98
N LEU A 295 2.75 5.89 20.60
CA LEU A 295 2.95 6.41 19.24
C LEU A 295 4.44 6.60 18.89
N PHE A 296 5.26 7.03 19.84
CA PHE A 296 6.69 7.29 19.63
C PHE A 296 7.60 6.09 19.95
N SER A 297 7.07 4.98 20.47
CA SER A 297 7.86 3.81 20.88
C SER A 297 8.39 2.96 19.72
N HIS A 298 8.21 3.38 18.46
CA HIS A 298 8.64 2.63 17.27
C HIS A 298 9.01 3.54 16.10
#